data_AF-A0A8T3BZL8-F1
#
_entry.id   AF-A0A8T3BZL8-F1
#
_cell.length_a   1.000
_cell.length_b   1.000
_cell.length_c   1.000
_cell.angle_alpha   90.00
_cell.angle_beta   90.00
_cell.angle_gamma   90.00
#
_symmetry.space_group_name_H-M   'P 1'
#
loop_
_entity.id
_entity.type
_entity.pdbx_description
1 polymer ?
#
loop_
_entity_poly.entity_id
_entity_poly.type
_entity_poly.pdbx_seq_one_letter_code
_entity_poly.pdbx_strand_id
1 'polypeptide(L)'
;MITSELSSARSSIGYAVYTKFGMRNWWYLQPENASTLYNPLMPALSGIFHLVTALIIGCEGLAVCHTTIPEHDEENGTFTYEAESPDEGAFLVAAREFGFEFFKRTQSKYSTWNAEFLRAKTAIGPDRDAQLKQVADMMEGELVFIGATAVEDKLQKGVPQCIDKLAQAGLKIWLLTGDKMETAVNIGFACSLLRLGLKQISISTMNTDFLDQDAKKAFLSCLVSEQTIKDNILLQITNASRTVKLEKDPHAAFALIIDGKALSYALEDDMKHHFLGLAW
;
A
#
# COMPACT_ATOMS: atom_id res chain seq x y z
N MET A 1 -7.74 -34.30 8.69
CA MET A 1 -8.08 -32.99 9.31
C MET A 1 -7.50 -32.81 10.71
N ILE A 2 -6.98 -33.86 11.40
CA ILE A 2 -6.45 -33.75 12.78
C ILE A 2 -4.90 -33.67 12.86
N THR A 3 -4.19 -33.82 11.74
CA THR A 3 -2.71 -33.92 11.74
C THR A 3 -1.96 -32.61 11.48
N SER A 4 -2.63 -31.54 11.01
CA SER A 4 -2.02 -30.22 10.73
C SER A 4 -2.06 -29.25 11.91
N GLU A 5 -3.01 -29.40 12.84
CA GLU A 5 -3.09 -28.54 14.03
C GLU A 5 -2.04 -28.92 15.08
N LEU A 6 -1.69 -30.21 15.19
CA LEU A 6 -0.67 -30.68 16.14
C LEU A 6 0.76 -30.23 15.77
N SER A 7 1.08 -30.01 14.49
CA SER A 7 2.38 -29.50 14.06
C SER A 7 2.52 -27.99 14.33
N SER A 8 1.44 -27.23 14.11
CA SER A 8 1.38 -25.79 14.44
C SER A 8 1.45 -25.53 15.95
N ALA A 9 0.74 -26.32 16.76
CA ALA A 9 0.78 -26.19 18.23
C ALA A 9 2.18 -26.52 18.81
N ARG A 10 2.86 -27.54 18.27
CA ARG A 10 4.25 -27.88 18.66
C ARG A 10 5.26 -26.79 18.24
N SER A 11 5.00 -26.09 17.14
CA SER A 11 5.78 -24.93 16.70
C SER A 11 5.53 -23.69 17.57
N SER A 12 4.29 -23.40 17.93
CA SER A 12 3.91 -22.24 18.74
C SER A 12 4.36 -22.36 20.20
N ILE A 13 4.17 -23.53 20.83
CA ILE A 13 4.66 -23.80 22.19
C ILE A 13 6.19 -23.81 22.20
N GLY A 14 6.82 -24.43 21.19
CA GLY A 14 8.27 -24.42 21.02
C GLY A 14 8.84 -23.00 20.85
N TYR A 15 8.16 -22.17 20.05
CA TYR A 15 8.50 -20.76 19.89
C TYR A 15 8.34 -20.01 21.21
N ALA A 16 7.21 -20.14 21.92
CA ALA A 16 7.00 -19.49 23.22
C ALA A 16 8.04 -19.89 24.28
N VAL A 17 8.44 -21.17 24.30
CA VAL A 17 9.52 -21.66 25.16
C VAL A 17 10.87 -21.07 24.74
N TYR A 18 11.17 -21.04 23.43
CA TYR A 18 12.38 -20.43 22.89
C TYR A 18 12.44 -18.92 23.19
N THR A 19 11.32 -18.19 23.07
CA THR A 19 11.22 -16.78 23.43
C THR A 19 11.43 -16.59 24.94
N LYS A 20 10.81 -17.43 25.78
CA LYS A 20 10.90 -17.35 27.26
C LYS A 20 12.32 -17.57 27.80
N PHE A 21 13.09 -18.48 27.20
CA PHE A 21 14.45 -18.80 27.66
C PHE A 21 15.57 -18.14 26.83
N GLY A 22 15.30 -17.76 25.58
CA GLY A 22 16.26 -17.16 24.65
C GLY A 22 16.30 -15.63 24.67
N MET A 23 15.19 -14.94 25.01
CA MET A 23 15.15 -13.47 25.10
C MET A 23 16.20 -12.90 26.06
N ARG A 24 16.58 -13.64 27.10
CA ARG A 24 17.54 -13.18 28.12
C ARG A 24 18.96 -12.93 27.56
N ASN A 25 19.30 -13.59 26.45
CA ASN A 25 20.65 -13.56 25.86
C ASN A 25 20.72 -12.75 24.53
N TRP A 26 19.58 -12.34 23.96
CA TRP A 26 19.50 -11.68 22.64
C TRP A 26 18.98 -10.24 22.70
N TRP A 27 18.57 -9.75 23.87
CA TRP A 27 18.07 -8.39 24.02
C TRP A 27 19.22 -7.38 23.97
N TYR A 28 19.43 -6.76 22.80
CA TYR A 28 20.52 -5.80 22.57
C TYR A 28 20.24 -4.40 23.16
N LEU A 29 19.00 -4.13 23.56
CA LEU A 29 18.57 -2.93 24.29
C LEU A 29 18.22 -3.32 25.74
N GLN A 30 19.22 -3.38 26.62
CA GLN A 30 18.97 -3.46 28.06
C GLN A 30 18.71 -2.04 28.60
N PRO A 31 17.46 -1.67 28.94
CA PRO A 31 17.23 -0.40 29.61
C PRO A 31 17.91 -0.43 30.99
N GLU A 32 18.72 0.59 31.30
CA GLU A 32 19.47 0.68 32.56
C GLU A 32 18.56 0.69 33.81
N ASN A 33 17.28 1.03 33.63
CA ASN A 33 16.23 0.95 34.65
C ASN A 33 15.09 0.05 34.18
N ALA A 34 15.02 -1.18 34.72
CA ALA A 34 13.90 -2.09 34.48
C ALA A 34 12.66 -1.60 35.22
N SER A 35 11.81 -0.82 34.53
CA SER A 35 10.43 -0.63 34.94
C SER A 35 9.63 -1.93 34.73
N THR A 36 8.50 -2.09 35.39
CA THR A 36 7.60 -3.26 35.23
C THR A 36 7.19 -3.53 33.77
N LEU A 37 7.28 -2.52 32.89
CA LEU A 37 7.00 -2.63 31.46
C LEU A 37 8.10 -3.37 30.67
N TYR A 38 9.37 -3.27 31.09
CA TYR A 38 10.55 -3.80 30.39
C TYR A 38 11.35 -4.74 31.29
N ASN A 39 10.67 -5.71 31.91
CA ASN A 39 11.31 -6.68 32.79
C ASN A 39 11.60 -8.00 32.03
N PRO A 40 12.87 -8.30 31.68
CA PRO A 40 13.22 -9.54 30.97
C PRO A 40 13.02 -10.81 31.82
N LEU A 41 12.78 -10.68 33.13
CA LEU A 41 12.44 -11.79 34.02
C LEU A 41 10.95 -12.16 33.96
N MET A 42 10.10 -11.30 33.39
CA MET A 42 8.66 -11.51 33.22
C MET A 42 8.23 -11.27 31.76
N PRO A 43 8.72 -12.08 30.80
CA PRO A 43 8.55 -11.83 29.37
C PRO A 43 7.09 -11.84 28.91
N ALA A 44 6.23 -12.66 29.53
CA ALA A 44 4.81 -12.71 29.20
C ALA A 44 4.08 -11.41 29.62
N LEU A 45 4.39 -10.89 30.81
CA LEU A 45 3.78 -9.67 31.33
C LEU A 45 4.28 -8.45 30.56
N SER A 46 5.59 -8.37 30.33
CA SER A 46 6.20 -7.32 29.49
C SER A 46 5.65 -7.36 28.06
N GLY A 47 5.52 -8.56 27.46
CA GLY A 47 4.91 -8.72 26.13
C GLY A 47 3.47 -8.21 26.04
N ILE A 48 2.63 -8.45 27.06
CA ILE A 48 1.26 -7.91 27.11
C ILE A 48 1.28 -6.38 27.20
N PHE A 49 2.11 -5.80 28.07
CA PHE A 49 2.23 -4.34 28.19
C PHE A 49 2.75 -3.69 26.90
N HIS A 50 3.68 -4.35 26.20
CA HIS A 50 4.16 -3.92 24.90
C HIS A 50 3.08 -3.96 23.82
N LEU A 51 2.29 -5.04 23.78
CA LEU A 51 1.18 -5.16 22.84
C LEU A 51 0.13 -4.07 23.09
N VAL A 52 -0.26 -3.85 24.35
CA VAL A 52 -1.23 -2.81 24.72
C VAL A 52 -0.70 -1.43 24.36
N THR A 53 0.57 -1.14 24.69
CA THR A 53 1.21 0.14 24.33
C THR A 53 1.27 0.34 22.81
N ALA A 54 1.63 -0.69 22.04
CA ALA A 54 1.68 -0.60 20.58
C ALA A 54 0.29 -0.37 19.95
N LEU A 55 -0.75 -1.00 20.49
CA LEU A 55 -2.14 -0.78 20.05
C LEU A 55 -2.60 0.65 20.36
N ILE A 56 -2.32 1.15 21.56
CA ILE A 56 -2.67 2.54 21.95
C ILE A 56 -1.96 3.53 21.02
N ILE A 57 -0.64 3.40 20.85
CA ILE A 57 0.13 4.31 19.98
C ILE A 57 -0.34 4.20 18.52
N GLY A 58 -0.67 2.99 18.05
CA GLY A 58 -1.23 2.77 16.72
C GLY A 58 -2.55 3.50 16.51
N CYS A 59 -3.49 3.38 17.46
CA CYS A 59 -4.78 4.08 17.43
C CYS A 59 -4.62 5.60 17.54
N GLU A 60 -3.73 6.09 18.41
CA GLU A 60 -3.41 7.51 18.52
C GLU A 60 -2.80 8.07 17.22
N GLY A 61 -1.92 7.31 16.57
CA GLY A 61 -1.34 7.69 15.27
C GLY A 61 -2.41 7.85 14.20
N LEU A 62 -3.35 6.91 14.10
CA LEU A 62 -4.48 6.99 13.17
C LEU A 62 -5.40 8.18 13.46
N ALA A 63 -5.60 8.52 14.74
CA ALA A 63 -6.45 9.61 15.17
C ALA A 63 -5.82 11.01 15.01
N VAL A 64 -4.50 11.12 14.77
CA VAL A 64 -3.81 12.43 14.74
C VAL A 64 -3.20 12.73 13.36
N CYS A 65 -2.79 11.70 12.62
CA CYS A 65 -2.14 11.81 11.32
C CYS A 65 -3.14 11.85 10.15
N HIS A 66 -4.04 12.85 10.15
CA HIS A 66 -5.00 13.09 9.06
C HIS A 66 -5.24 14.60 8.86
N THR A 67 -5.93 14.93 7.78
CA THR A 67 -6.34 16.31 7.44
C THR A 67 -7.82 16.60 7.72
N THR A 68 -8.59 15.56 8.04
CA THR A 68 -10.03 15.58 8.32
C THR A 68 -10.45 16.61 9.38
N ILE A 69 -11.60 17.25 9.13
CA ILE A 69 -12.19 18.24 10.03
C ILE A 69 -13.38 17.61 10.76
N PRO A 70 -13.42 17.65 12.10
CA PRO A 70 -14.58 17.19 12.86
C PRO A 70 -15.71 18.23 12.79
N GLU A 71 -16.89 17.80 12.41
CA GLU A 71 -18.13 18.58 12.49
C GLU A 71 -18.99 18.00 13.63
N HIS A 72 -19.55 18.88 14.47
CA HIS A 72 -20.33 18.46 15.62
C HIS A 72 -21.80 18.36 15.22
N ASP A 73 -22.36 17.15 15.28
CA ASP A 73 -23.79 16.93 15.12
C ASP A 73 -24.52 17.26 16.43
N GLU A 74 -25.19 18.40 16.47
CA GLU A 74 -25.95 18.89 17.62
C GLU A 74 -27.16 18.00 17.97
N GLU A 75 -27.66 17.17 17.05
CA GLU A 75 -28.81 16.30 17.29
C GLU A 75 -28.43 14.98 17.98
N ASN A 76 -27.26 14.43 17.65
CA ASN A 76 -26.82 13.11 18.15
C ASN A 76 -25.71 13.20 19.20
N GLY A 77 -25.10 14.38 19.42
CA GLY A 77 -23.96 14.56 20.32
C GLY A 77 -22.71 13.82 19.85
N THR A 78 -22.62 13.55 18.55
CA THR A 78 -21.53 12.79 17.91
C THR A 78 -20.77 13.64 16.92
N PHE A 79 -19.48 13.38 16.73
CA PHE A 79 -18.70 14.03 15.68
C PHE A 79 -18.81 13.27 14.36
N THR A 80 -19.15 14.00 13.30
CA THR A 80 -18.98 13.60 11.91
C THR A 80 -17.64 14.12 11.39
N TYR A 81 -17.10 13.49 10.36
CA TYR A 81 -15.74 13.75 9.89
C TYR A 81 -15.75 14.08 8.39
N GLU A 82 -15.40 15.30 8.03
CA GLU A 82 -15.22 15.71 6.64
C GLU A 82 -13.75 15.54 6.23
N ALA A 83 -13.47 14.55 5.38
CA ALA A 83 -12.11 14.18 4.96
C ALA A 83 -11.91 14.41 3.46
N GLU A 84 -10.68 14.82 3.07
CA GLU A 84 -10.28 14.94 1.65
C GLU A 84 -10.19 13.57 0.97
N SER A 85 -9.87 12.52 1.74
CA SER A 85 -9.86 11.13 1.30
C SER A 85 -10.81 10.26 2.15
N PRO A 86 -11.61 9.37 1.53
CA PRO A 86 -12.46 8.43 2.27
C PRO A 86 -11.65 7.49 3.17
N ASP A 87 -10.40 7.20 2.83
CA ASP A 87 -9.51 6.36 3.66
C ASP A 87 -9.15 7.05 4.99
N GLU A 88 -8.89 8.37 4.96
CA GLU A 88 -8.62 9.16 6.18
C GLU A 88 -9.84 9.16 7.11
N GLY A 89 -11.03 9.30 6.54
CA GLY A 89 -12.29 9.20 7.30
C GLY A 89 -12.46 7.82 7.94
N ALA A 90 -12.13 6.75 7.22
CA ALA A 90 -12.22 5.38 7.75
C ALA A 90 -11.29 5.15 8.95
N PHE A 91 -10.09 5.74 8.94
CA PHE A 91 -9.16 5.65 10.08
C PHE A 91 -9.69 6.34 11.34
N LEU A 92 -10.34 7.50 11.20
CA LEU A 92 -10.92 8.22 12.33
C LEU A 92 -12.13 7.51 12.93
N VAL A 93 -13.00 6.97 12.07
CA VAL A 93 -14.13 6.16 12.52
C VAL A 93 -13.61 4.92 13.25
N ALA A 94 -12.58 4.25 12.73
CA ALA A 94 -11.96 3.11 13.42
C ALA A 94 -11.36 3.51 14.78
N ALA A 95 -10.59 4.60 14.85
CA ALA A 95 -10.02 5.08 16.10
C ALA A 95 -11.10 5.40 17.16
N ARG A 96 -12.22 6.02 16.73
CA ARG A 96 -13.37 6.32 17.59
C ARG A 96 -14.02 5.05 18.16
N GLU A 97 -14.20 4.00 17.36
CA GLU A 97 -14.72 2.71 17.84
C GLU A 97 -13.82 2.07 18.92
N PHE A 98 -12.52 2.35 18.88
CA PHE A 98 -11.57 1.94 19.92
C PHE A 98 -11.47 2.93 21.11
N GLY A 99 -12.29 3.99 21.13
CA GLY A 99 -12.35 4.98 22.21
C GLY A 99 -11.38 6.16 22.05
N PHE A 100 -10.73 6.31 20.90
CA PHE A 100 -9.82 7.42 20.59
C PHE A 100 -10.53 8.42 19.67
N GLU A 101 -11.08 9.48 20.25
CA GLU A 101 -11.83 10.50 19.50
C GLU A 101 -10.98 11.77 19.30
N PHE A 102 -10.85 12.20 18.05
CA PHE A 102 -10.12 13.42 17.69
C PHE A 102 -11.01 14.65 17.85
N PHE A 103 -10.67 15.52 18.81
CA PHE A 103 -11.47 16.73 19.11
C PHE A 103 -10.81 18.04 18.65
N LYS A 104 -9.50 18.22 18.87
CA LYS A 104 -8.80 19.48 18.60
C LYS A 104 -7.27 19.32 18.56
N ARG A 105 -6.61 20.08 17.69
CA ARG A 105 -5.14 20.17 17.62
C ARG A 105 -4.62 21.39 18.39
N THR A 106 -3.59 21.21 19.22
CA THR A 106 -2.93 22.31 19.96
C THR A 106 -1.44 22.31 19.64
N GLN A 107 -0.86 23.48 19.35
CA GLN A 107 0.54 23.60 18.91
C GLN A 107 1.49 23.67 20.13
N SER A 108 2.24 22.61 20.44
CA SER A 108 3.36 22.76 21.39
C SER A 108 4.56 21.89 21.00
N LYS A 109 5.74 22.54 20.93
CA LYS A 109 7.06 22.01 20.54
C LYS A 109 7.24 21.61 19.07
N TYR A 110 7.28 22.64 18.22
CA TYR A 110 7.57 22.55 16.78
C TYR A 110 8.38 23.76 16.27
N SER A 111 8.79 24.66 17.14
CA SER A 111 9.19 26.04 16.78
C SER A 111 10.39 26.14 15.83
N THR A 112 11.39 25.26 15.99
CA THR A 112 12.64 25.35 15.23
C THR A 112 12.46 24.87 13.78
N TRP A 113 11.84 23.71 13.58
CA TRP A 113 11.50 23.23 12.23
C TRP A 113 10.44 24.11 11.57
N ASN A 114 9.43 24.58 12.33
CA ASN A 114 8.38 25.45 11.79
C ASN A 114 8.95 26.73 11.16
N ALA A 115 10.02 27.28 11.71
CA ALA A 115 10.65 28.47 11.16
C ALA A 115 11.25 28.21 9.77
N GLU A 116 11.86 27.04 9.56
CA GLU A 116 12.42 26.63 8.26
C GLU A 116 11.32 26.26 7.27
N PHE A 117 10.28 25.56 7.73
CA PHE A 117 9.12 25.25 6.92
C PHE A 117 8.33 26.48 6.49
N LEU A 118 8.12 27.44 7.39
CA LEU A 118 7.48 28.72 7.05
C LEU A 118 8.33 29.51 6.05
N ARG A 119 9.66 29.45 6.15
CA ARG A 119 10.57 30.07 5.17
C ARG A 119 10.42 29.42 3.80
N ALA A 120 10.36 28.10 3.72
CA ALA A 120 10.13 27.37 2.47
C ALA A 120 8.73 27.64 1.91
N LYS A 121 7.70 27.71 2.75
CA LYS A 121 6.30 27.97 2.35
C LYS A 121 6.09 29.39 1.81
N THR A 122 6.82 30.36 2.35
CA THR A 122 6.74 31.77 1.93
C THR A 122 7.70 32.11 0.79
N ALA A 123 8.52 31.15 0.34
CA ALA A 123 9.37 31.32 -0.84
C ALA A 123 8.52 31.51 -2.10
N ILE A 124 8.84 32.54 -2.88
CA ILE A 124 8.20 32.83 -4.16
C ILE A 124 9.18 32.42 -5.26
N GLY A 125 8.84 31.37 -6.01
CA GLY A 125 9.67 30.86 -7.11
C GLY A 125 9.32 29.43 -7.50
N PRO A 126 9.88 28.92 -8.62
CA PRO A 126 9.65 27.55 -9.08
C PRO A 126 10.20 26.49 -8.11
N ASP A 127 11.18 26.86 -7.28
CA ASP A 127 11.84 25.94 -6.33
C ASP A 127 11.10 25.77 -5.01
N ARG A 128 9.95 26.43 -4.81
CA ARG A 128 9.18 26.37 -3.55
C ARG A 128 8.84 24.94 -3.17
N ASP A 129 8.35 24.16 -4.14
CA ASP A 129 7.91 22.78 -3.88
C ASP A 129 9.10 21.86 -3.59
N ALA A 130 10.27 22.13 -4.20
CA ALA A 130 11.51 21.42 -3.90
C ALA A 130 12.05 21.73 -2.49
N GLN A 131 11.99 23.00 -2.07
CA GLN A 131 12.38 23.42 -0.72
C GLN A 131 11.45 22.85 0.35
N LEU A 132 10.12 22.86 0.10
CA LEU A 132 9.15 22.23 0.99
C LEU A 132 9.40 20.74 1.16
N LYS A 133 9.68 20.04 0.06
CA LYS A 133 10.02 18.61 0.09
C LYS A 133 11.29 18.35 0.90
N GLN A 134 12.35 19.11 0.67
CA GLN A 134 13.60 18.96 1.43
C GLN A 134 13.38 19.13 2.94
N VAL A 135 12.57 20.12 3.34
CA VAL A 135 12.26 20.36 4.76
C VAL A 135 11.41 19.25 5.36
N ALA A 136 10.49 18.67 4.59
CA ALA A 136 9.73 17.47 5.02
C ALA A 136 10.65 16.25 5.19
N ASP A 137 11.53 15.98 4.22
CA ASP A 137 12.48 14.86 4.24
C ASP A 137 13.38 14.90 5.51
N MET A 138 13.77 16.10 5.97
CA MET A 138 14.54 16.26 7.21
C MET A 138 13.79 15.78 8.47
N MET A 139 12.46 15.84 8.50
CA MET A 139 11.66 15.31 9.60
C MET A 139 11.31 13.83 9.42
N GLU A 140 11.18 13.36 8.19
CA GLU A 140 10.78 11.99 7.87
C GLU A 140 11.96 10.99 7.83
N GLY A 141 13.20 11.45 8.06
CA GLY A 141 14.40 10.62 7.97
C GLY A 141 14.59 9.58 9.08
N GLU A 142 14.07 9.83 10.29
CA GLU A 142 14.23 8.94 11.46
C GLU A 142 12.87 8.51 12.04
N LEU A 143 12.09 7.78 11.24
CA LEU A 143 10.79 7.25 11.66
C LEU A 143 10.92 5.84 12.25
N VAL A 144 10.17 5.58 13.32
CA VAL A 144 10.00 4.22 13.86
C VAL A 144 8.73 3.64 13.28
N PHE A 145 8.81 2.43 12.71
CA PHE A 145 7.63 1.72 12.23
C PHE A 145 6.79 1.23 13.42
N ILE A 146 5.57 1.76 13.55
CA ILE A 146 4.64 1.45 14.65
C ILE A 146 3.68 0.32 14.25
N GLY A 147 3.22 0.31 13.00
CA GLY A 147 2.28 -0.68 12.49
C GLY A 147 1.79 -0.37 11.07
N ALA A 148 0.92 -1.23 10.56
CA ALA A 148 0.26 -1.06 9.26
C ALA A 148 -1.25 -1.22 9.42
N THR A 149 -2.01 -0.43 8.69
CA THR A 149 -3.47 -0.56 8.55
C THR A 149 -3.81 -1.02 7.14
N ALA A 150 -4.97 -1.65 7.00
CA ALA A 150 -5.53 -2.01 5.71
C ALA A 150 -7.00 -1.56 5.69
N VAL A 151 -7.36 -0.80 4.66
CA VAL A 151 -8.75 -0.40 4.39
C VAL A 151 -9.22 -1.23 3.20
N GLU A 152 -10.35 -1.91 3.37
CA GLU A 152 -11.00 -2.62 2.27
C GLU A 152 -11.95 -1.69 1.56
N ASP A 153 -11.72 -1.48 0.26
CA ASP A 153 -12.66 -0.78 -0.60
C ASP A 153 -13.86 -1.69 -0.91
N LYS A 154 -15.02 -1.33 -0.39
CA LYS A 154 -16.22 -2.18 -0.43
C LYS A 154 -16.87 -2.14 -1.80
N LEU A 155 -16.86 -3.29 -2.46
CA LEU A 155 -17.63 -3.51 -3.68
C LEU A 155 -19.14 -3.53 -3.41
N GLN A 156 -19.92 -3.19 -4.45
CA GLN A 156 -21.37 -3.34 -4.39
C GLN A 156 -21.77 -4.81 -4.18
N LYS A 157 -22.92 -5.01 -3.51
CA LYS A 157 -23.45 -6.35 -3.22
C LYS A 157 -23.68 -7.13 -4.51
N GLY A 158 -23.10 -8.33 -4.59
CA GLY A 158 -23.31 -9.22 -5.74
C GLY A 158 -22.31 -9.05 -6.89
N VAL A 159 -21.43 -8.04 -6.86
CA VAL A 159 -20.46 -7.79 -7.93
C VAL A 159 -19.53 -8.97 -8.18
N PRO A 160 -18.87 -9.57 -7.16
CA PRO A 160 -18.00 -10.72 -7.38
C PRO A 160 -18.74 -11.92 -8.00
N GLN A 161 -19.97 -12.19 -7.54
CA GLN A 161 -20.78 -13.31 -8.04
C GLN A 161 -21.27 -13.08 -9.47
N CYS A 162 -21.56 -11.83 -9.84
CA CYS A 162 -21.94 -11.46 -11.20
C CYS A 162 -20.75 -11.64 -12.15
N ILE A 163 -19.59 -11.08 -11.81
CA ILE A 163 -18.36 -11.18 -12.60
C ILE A 163 -17.94 -12.64 -12.79
N ASP A 164 -18.02 -13.46 -11.75
CA ASP A 164 -17.70 -14.89 -11.84
C ASP A 164 -18.64 -15.63 -12.80
N LYS A 165 -19.95 -15.35 -12.78
CA LYS A 165 -20.91 -15.93 -13.73
C LYS A 165 -20.67 -15.48 -15.17
N LEU A 166 -20.35 -14.21 -15.38
CA LEU A 166 -20.03 -13.67 -16.71
C LEU A 166 -18.74 -14.30 -17.25
N ALA A 167 -17.72 -14.45 -16.41
CA ALA A 167 -16.47 -15.12 -16.76
C ALA A 167 -16.68 -16.61 -17.09
N GLN A 168 -17.50 -17.33 -16.30
CA GLN A 168 -17.88 -18.71 -16.58
C GLN A 168 -18.69 -18.87 -17.87
N ALA A 169 -19.46 -17.85 -18.25
CA ALA A 169 -20.16 -17.78 -19.54
C ALA A 169 -19.22 -17.50 -20.73
N GLY A 170 -17.91 -17.35 -20.50
CA GLY A 170 -16.92 -17.07 -21.54
C GLY A 170 -16.90 -15.60 -21.98
N LEU A 171 -17.51 -14.69 -21.21
CA LEU A 171 -17.47 -13.27 -21.53
C LEU A 171 -16.15 -12.65 -21.05
N LYS A 172 -15.52 -11.88 -21.95
CA LYS A 172 -14.31 -11.11 -21.64
C LYS A 172 -14.70 -9.81 -20.96
N ILE A 173 -14.10 -9.53 -19.80
CA ILE A 173 -14.42 -8.38 -18.96
C ILE A 173 -13.21 -7.46 -18.92
N TRP A 174 -13.41 -6.19 -19.27
CA TRP A 174 -12.36 -5.16 -19.26
C TRP A 174 -12.71 -4.14 -18.17
N LEU A 175 -11.79 -3.93 -17.24
CA LEU A 175 -11.91 -2.89 -16.20
C LEU A 175 -11.10 -1.68 -16.62
N LEU A 176 -11.76 -0.58 -16.99
CA LEU A 176 -11.12 0.69 -17.26
C LEU A 176 -11.38 1.61 -16.07
N THR A 177 -10.31 2.08 -15.43
CA THR A 177 -10.36 3.03 -14.32
C THR A 177 -9.38 4.17 -14.56
N GLY A 178 -9.75 5.36 -14.08
CA GLY A 178 -8.86 6.53 -14.03
C GLY A 178 -8.08 6.65 -12.73
N ASP A 179 -8.22 5.68 -11.83
CA ASP A 179 -7.49 5.61 -10.56
C ASP A 179 -6.09 4.99 -10.74
N LYS A 180 -5.30 4.97 -9.67
CA LYS A 180 -3.98 4.36 -9.62
C LYS A 180 -4.02 2.87 -9.97
N MET A 181 -2.94 2.39 -10.58
CA MET A 181 -2.80 1.01 -11.01
C MET A 181 -2.92 0.04 -9.83
N GLU A 182 -2.34 0.39 -8.68
CA GLU A 182 -2.37 -0.42 -7.47
C GLU A 182 -3.81 -0.62 -6.97
N THR A 183 -4.63 0.44 -6.98
CA THR A 183 -6.05 0.34 -6.60
C THR A 183 -6.81 -0.53 -7.59
N ALA A 184 -6.56 -0.37 -8.89
CA ALA A 184 -7.19 -1.18 -9.93
C ALA A 184 -6.89 -2.69 -9.75
N VAL A 185 -5.65 -3.03 -9.40
CA VAL A 185 -5.23 -4.41 -9.11
C VAL A 185 -5.92 -4.93 -7.85
N ASN A 186 -5.98 -4.14 -6.78
CA ASN A 186 -6.67 -4.51 -5.54
C ASN A 186 -8.16 -4.77 -5.78
N ILE A 187 -8.85 -3.89 -6.51
CA ILE A 187 -10.25 -4.07 -6.93
C ILE A 187 -10.38 -5.31 -7.81
N GLY A 188 -9.44 -5.54 -8.73
CA GLY A 188 -9.38 -6.73 -9.58
C GLY A 188 -9.38 -8.03 -8.77
N PHE A 189 -8.61 -8.09 -7.68
CA PHE A 189 -8.63 -9.23 -6.76
C PHE A 189 -9.93 -9.31 -5.94
N ALA A 190 -10.41 -8.18 -5.41
CA ALA A 190 -11.64 -8.12 -4.62
C ALA A 190 -12.87 -8.61 -5.42
N CYS A 191 -12.92 -8.30 -6.72
CA CYS A 191 -14.02 -8.68 -7.60
C CYS A 191 -13.83 -10.06 -8.29
N SER A 192 -12.77 -10.80 -7.95
CA SER A 192 -12.42 -12.10 -8.56
C SER A 192 -12.14 -12.08 -10.07
N LEU A 193 -11.86 -10.88 -10.61
CA LEU A 193 -11.38 -10.68 -11.98
C LEU A 193 -9.91 -11.10 -12.09
N LEU A 194 -9.10 -10.72 -11.10
CA LEU A 194 -7.74 -11.22 -10.90
C LEU A 194 -7.76 -12.39 -9.92
N ARG A 195 -7.17 -13.52 -10.30
CA ARG A 195 -7.07 -14.74 -9.49
C ARG A 195 -5.60 -15.14 -9.37
N LEU A 196 -5.25 -15.79 -8.27
CA LEU A 196 -3.86 -16.23 -7.99
C LEU A 196 -3.31 -17.20 -9.05
N GLY A 197 -4.18 -17.89 -9.81
CA GLY A 197 -3.78 -18.77 -10.91
C GLY A 197 -3.60 -18.08 -12.27
N LEU A 198 -3.92 -16.79 -12.39
CA LEU A 198 -3.76 -16.04 -13.63
C LEU A 198 -2.31 -15.63 -13.84
N LYS A 199 -1.80 -15.81 -15.06
CA LYS A 199 -0.51 -15.25 -15.45
C LYS A 199 -0.71 -13.77 -15.78
N GLN A 200 -0.14 -12.90 -14.97
CA GLN A 200 -0.25 -11.45 -15.14
C GLN A 200 0.77 -10.96 -16.16
N ILE A 201 0.29 -10.19 -17.11
CA ILE A 201 1.08 -9.48 -18.13
C ILE A 201 0.92 -8.00 -17.82
N SER A 202 2.00 -7.37 -17.36
CA SER A 202 2.03 -5.93 -17.08
C SER A 202 2.70 -5.20 -18.25
N ILE A 203 2.05 -4.15 -18.74
CA ILE A 203 2.58 -3.22 -19.74
C ILE A 203 2.71 -1.84 -19.08
N SER A 204 3.93 -1.38 -18.89
CA SER A 204 4.19 -0.08 -18.27
C SER A 204 5.25 0.73 -19.00
N THR A 205 5.14 2.05 -18.90
CA THR A 205 6.12 3.02 -19.42
C THR A 205 7.47 2.95 -18.71
N MET A 206 7.48 2.46 -17.46
CA MET A 206 8.66 2.31 -16.61
C MET A 206 8.77 0.85 -16.18
N ASN A 207 9.69 0.11 -16.80
CA ASN A 207 9.97 -1.27 -16.42
C ASN A 207 10.66 -1.26 -15.04
N THR A 208 9.88 -1.38 -13.97
CA THR A 208 10.35 -1.21 -12.58
C THR A 208 10.76 -2.51 -11.91
N ASP A 209 10.53 -3.65 -12.56
CA ASP A 209 10.56 -4.95 -11.88
C ASP A 209 11.97 -5.51 -11.65
N PHE A 210 13.02 -4.97 -12.29
CA PHE A 210 14.36 -5.58 -12.25
C PHE A 210 15.57 -4.63 -12.25
N LEU A 211 15.40 -3.33 -11.98
CA LEU A 211 16.54 -2.39 -12.03
C LEU A 211 16.86 -1.77 -10.67
N ASP A 212 18.12 -1.95 -10.28
CA ASP A 212 18.79 -1.32 -9.15
C ASP A 212 18.62 0.20 -9.17
N GLN A 213 18.60 0.86 -7.99
CA GLN A 213 18.28 2.30 -7.90
C GLN A 213 19.22 3.19 -8.74
N ASP A 214 20.49 2.79 -8.88
CA ASP A 214 21.47 3.50 -9.70
C ASP A 214 21.30 3.24 -11.20
N ALA A 215 20.85 2.05 -11.59
CA ALA A 215 20.49 1.72 -12.98
C ALA A 215 19.19 2.43 -13.40
N LYS A 216 18.24 2.62 -12.48
CA LYS A 216 17.06 3.47 -12.66
C LYS A 216 17.45 4.89 -13.05
N LYS A 217 18.44 5.48 -12.36
CA LYS A 217 18.89 6.86 -12.60
C LYS A 217 19.65 7.00 -13.92
N ALA A 218 20.50 6.01 -14.25
CA ALA A 218 21.21 5.96 -15.54
C ALA A 218 20.25 5.71 -16.73
N PHE A 219 19.26 4.82 -16.58
CA PHE A 219 18.22 4.55 -17.57
C PHE A 219 17.32 5.77 -17.75
N LEU A 220 16.88 6.41 -16.65
CA LEU A 220 16.12 7.66 -16.66
C LEU A 220 16.89 8.81 -17.33
N SER A 221 18.21 8.87 -17.21
CA SER A 221 19.04 9.88 -17.88
C SER A 221 19.18 9.67 -19.39
N CYS A 222 18.97 8.44 -19.88
CA CYS A 222 19.02 8.10 -21.30
C CYS A 222 17.62 8.16 -21.97
N LEU A 223 16.55 8.05 -21.19
CA LEU A 223 15.13 8.07 -21.59
C LEU A 223 14.60 9.48 -21.91
N VAL A 224 15.25 10.22 -22.81
CA VAL A 224 14.78 11.56 -23.23
C VAL A 224 14.04 11.54 -24.58
N SER A 225 13.98 10.39 -25.27
CA SER A 225 13.25 10.27 -26.54
C SER A 225 11.96 9.47 -26.39
N GLU A 226 10.85 10.07 -26.84
CA GLU A 226 9.52 9.44 -26.94
C GLU A 226 9.56 8.13 -27.73
N GLN A 227 10.45 8.04 -28.72
CA GLN A 227 10.63 6.84 -29.55
C GLN A 227 11.11 5.62 -28.75
N THR A 228 12.01 5.82 -27.79
CA THR A 228 12.53 4.73 -26.95
C THR A 228 11.44 4.12 -26.05
N ILE A 229 10.49 4.94 -25.61
CA ILE A 229 9.34 4.49 -24.83
C ILE A 229 8.41 3.65 -25.71
N LYS A 230 8.14 4.10 -26.95
CA LYS A 230 7.33 3.34 -27.92
C LYS A 230 7.96 1.98 -28.25
N ASP A 231 9.27 1.96 -28.54
CA ASP A 231 10.00 0.73 -28.83
C ASP A 231 9.97 -0.26 -27.65
N ASN A 232 10.06 0.27 -26.41
CA ASN A 232 9.96 -0.54 -25.20
C ASN A 232 8.56 -1.16 -25.02
N ILE A 233 7.50 -0.38 -25.24
CA ILE A 233 6.11 -0.87 -25.17
C ILE A 233 5.85 -1.92 -26.24
N LEU A 234 6.31 -1.68 -27.48
CA LEU A 234 6.20 -2.65 -28.57
C LEU A 234 6.90 -3.98 -28.24
N LEU A 235 8.07 -3.91 -27.59
CA LEU A 235 8.78 -5.09 -27.13
C LEU A 235 8.00 -5.84 -26.04
N GLN A 236 7.41 -5.12 -25.07
CA GLN A 236 6.56 -5.72 -24.04
C GLN A 236 5.33 -6.42 -24.65
N ILE A 237 4.62 -5.78 -25.59
CA ILE A 237 3.46 -6.37 -26.30
C ILE A 237 3.88 -7.61 -27.10
N THR A 238 5.02 -7.55 -27.79
CA THR A 238 5.52 -8.67 -28.60
C THR A 238 5.91 -9.85 -27.74
N ASN A 239 6.60 -9.60 -26.62
CA ASN A 239 6.98 -10.64 -25.67
C ASN A 239 5.74 -11.25 -25.01
N ALA A 240 4.77 -10.44 -24.59
CA ALA A 240 3.49 -10.89 -24.06
C ALA A 240 2.74 -11.78 -25.06
N SER A 241 2.65 -11.35 -26.33
CA SER A 241 2.02 -12.13 -27.40
C SER A 241 2.72 -13.48 -27.63
N ARG A 242 4.05 -13.52 -27.49
CA ARG A 242 4.82 -14.76 -27.58
C ARG A 242 4.54 -15.68 -26.38
N THR A 243 4.46 -15.13 -25.17
CA THR A 243 4.14 -15.89 -23.95
C THR A 243 2.78 -16.55 -24.06
N VAL A 244 1.75 -15.83 -24.51
CA VAL A 244 0.40 -16.37 -24.70
C VAL A 244 0.39 -17.48 -25.75
N LYS A 245 1.12 -17.33 -26.88
CA LYS A 245 1.19 -18.34 -27.95
C LYS A 245 1.99 -19.59 -27.59
N LEU A 246 3.00 -19.47 -26.73
CA LEU A 246 3.85 -20.58 -26.30
C LEU A 246 3.23 -21.37 -25.14
N GLU A 247 2.15 -20.88 -24.56
CA GLU A 247 1.48 -21.55 -23.46
C GLU A 247 0.82 -22.84 -23.93
N LYS A 248 1.16 -23.94 -23.23
CA LYS A 248 0.69 -25.29 -23.59
C LYS A 248 -0.54 -25.72 -22.79
N ASP A 249 -0.83 -25.04 -21.69
CA ASP A 249 -1.96 -25.36 -20.83
C ASP A 249 -3.25 -24.74 -21.41
N PRO A 250 -4.25 -25.57 -21.82
CA PRO A 250 -5.52 -25.07 -22.34
C PRO A 250 -6.38 -24.36 -21.27
N HIS A 251 -6.05 -24.49 -19.99
CA HIS A 251 -6.70 -23.79 -18.88
C HIS A 251 -5.89 -22.59 -18.36
N ALA A 252 -4.75 -22.28 -18.98
CA ALA A 252 -4.00 -21.09 -18.61
C ALA A 252 -4.82 -19.85 -18.95
N ALA A 253 -5.11 -19.06 -17.91
CA ALA A 253 -5.80 -17.80 -18.05
C ALA A 253 -4.83 -16.66 -17.75
N PHE A 254 -4.94 -15.59 -18.53
CA PHE A 254 -4.05 -14.44 -18.50
C PHE A 254 -4.82 -13.22 -18.02
N ALA A 255 -4.12 -12.32 -17.34
CA ALA A 255 -4.61 -10.99 -17.01
C ALA A 255 -3.68 -9.96 -17.62
N LEU A 256 -4.24 -8.97 -18.32
CA LEU A 256 -3.49 -7.87 -18.90
C LEU A 256 -3.70 -6.61 -18.05
N ILE A 257 -2.60 -6.04 -17.56
CA ILE A 257 -2.57 -4.80 -16.79
C ILE A 257 -1.77 -3.80 -17.61
N ILE A 258 -2.32 -2.63 -17.88
CA ILE A 258 -1.66 -1.59 -18.68
C ILE A 258 -1.83 -0.23 -18.03
N ASP A 259 -0.73 0.52 -17.90
CA ASP A 259 -0.77 1.89 -17.38
C ASP A 259 -1.39 2.87 -18.41
N GLY A 260 -1.93 3.99 -17.95
CA GLY A 260 -2.64 4.94 -18.83
C GLY A 260 -1.74 5.60 -19.90
N LYS A 261 -0.46 5.83 -19.59
CA LYS A 261 0.49 6.44 -20.55
C LYS A 261 0.89 5.41 -21.61
N ALA A 262 1.19 4.19 -21.22
CA ALA A 262 1.48 3.07 -22.09
C ALA A 262 0.29 2.74 -22.97
N LEU A 263 -0.94 2.83 -22.44
CA LEU A 263 -2.16 2.66 -23.23
C LEU A 263 -2.30 3.73 -24.31
N SER A 264 -1.96 5.00 -24.03
CA SER A 264 -2.02 6.05 -25.06
C SER A 264 -1.09 5.75 -26.24
N TYR A 265 0.12 5.26 -25.98
CA TYR A 265 1.05 4.83 -27.02
C TYR A 265 0.60 3.54 -27.71
N ALA A 266 0.10 2.56 -26.96
CA ALA A 266 -0.34 1.26 -27.50
C ALA A 266 -1.55 1.37 -28.45
N LEU A 267 -2.32 2.46 -28.36
CA LEU A 267 -3.48 2.74 -29.21
C LEU A 267 -3.15 3.57 -30.47
N GLU A 268 -1.90 4.00 -30.65
CA GLU A 268 -1.45 4.63 -31.90
C GLU A 268 -1.44 3.63 -33.09
N ASP A 269 -1.57 4.14 -34.32
CA ASP A 269 -1.82 3.33 -35.51
C ASP A 269 -0.72 2.29 -35.82
N ASP A 270 0.50 2.50 -35.33
CA ASP A 270 1.65 1.60 -35.48
C ASP A 270 1.56 0.36 -34.57
N MET A 271 1.06 0.52 -33.34
CA MET A 271 1.03 -0.54 -32.31
C MET A 271 -0.37 -1.11 -32.05
N LYS A 272 -1.43 -0.40 -32.43
CA LYS A 272 -2.83 -0.75 -32.15
C LYS A 272 -3.21 -2.18 -32.53
N HIS A 273 -2.78 -2.65 -33.70
CA HIS A 273 -3.09 -4.01 -34.15
C HIS A 273 -2.40 -5.08 -33.30
N HIS A 274 -1.17 -4.83 -32.86
CA HIS A 274 -0.42 -5.74 -32.00
C HIS A 274 -1.04 -5.78 -30.59
N PHE A 275 -1.41 -4.61 -30.06
CA PHE A 275 -2.08 -4.52 -28.76
C PHE A 275 -3.45 -5.19 -28.77
N LEU A 276 -4.30 -4.91 -29.76
CA LEU A 276 -5.62 -5.53 -29.87
C LEU A 276 -5.53 -7.05 -30.05
N GLY A 277 -4.53 -7.55 -30.78
CA GLY A 277 -4.29 -8.99 -30.93
C GLY A 277 -3.77 -9.68 -29.66
N LEU A 278 -3.26 -8.93 -28.69
CA LEU A 278 -2.90 -9.44 -27.36
C LEU A 278 -4.07 -9.38 -26.38
N ALA A 279 -4.88 -8.32 -26.46
CA ALA A 279 -6.02 -8.09 -25.58
C ALA A 279 -7.27 -8.93 -25.95
N TRP A 280 -7.32 -9.48 -27.17
CA TRP A 280 -8.36 -10.38 -27.66
C TRP A 280 -7.86 -11.81 -27.78
#